data_AF-A0A5F0LVD3-F1
#
_entry.id   AF-A0A5F0LVD3-F1
#
_cell.length_a   1.000
_cell.length_b   1.000
_cell.length_c   1.000
_cell.angle_alpha   90.00
_cell.angle_beta   90.00
_cell.angle_gamma   90.00
#
_symmetry.space_group_name_H-M   'P 1'
#
loop_
_entity.id
_entity.type
_entity.pdbx_description
1 polymer ?
#
loop_
_entity_poly.entity_id
_entity_poly.type
_entity_poly.pdbx_seq_one_letter_code
_entity_poly.pdbx_strand_id
1 'polypeptide(L)'
;MISALINFSGHPLNLTARKELEGIHTKVIDVRPVEISFDEDIEKQISQLISSLPIRIDGSFSITIIPPGQATFAILLVSYLHGLIGHFPNICYLERSAKGIYVPKAEYEIQPQDIRAAGRRFRSSQNDI
;
A
#
# COMPACT_ATOMS: atom_id res chain seq x y z
N MET A 1 -11.52 3.88 16.24
CA MET A 1 -11.06 2.61 15.66
C MET A 1 -9.58 2.78 15.38
N ILE A 2 -8.72 1.85 15.80
CA ILE A 2 -7.28 1.96 15.54
C ILE A 2 -7.07 1.73 14.04
N SER A 3 -6.29 2.60 13.40
CA SER A 3 -5.88 2.45 11.99
C SER A 3 -4.44 2.90 11.83
N ALA A 4 -3.72 2.28 10.90
CA ALA A 4 -2.34 2.67 10.59
C ALA A 4 -2.18 2.90 9.10
N LEU A 5 -1.48 3.99 8.77
CA LEU A 5 -0.90 4.20 7.45
C LEU A 5 0.60 3.92 7.48
N ILE A 6 1.06 3.11 6.54
CA ILE A 6 2.46 2.74 6.41
C ILE A 6 2.96 3.21 5.04
N ASN A 7 3.94 4.10 5.04
CA ASN A 7 4.52 4.66 3.83
C ASN A 7 5.75 3.86 3.39
N PHE A 8 5.60 3.08 2.32
CA PHE A 8 6.66 2.29 1.68
C PHE A 8 7.24 2.97 0.43
N SER A 9 6.88 4.22 0.13
CA SER A 9 7.34 4.91 -1.09
C SER A 9 8.85 5.13 -1.19
N GLY A 10 9.61 4.88 -0.12
CA GLY A 10 11.06 5.12 -0.05
C GLY A 10 11.44 6.57 0.22
N HIS A 11 10.45 7.46 0.36
CA HIS A 11 10.66 8.87 0.70
C HIS A 11 9.82 9.25 1.91
N PRO A 12 10.39 10.00 2.89
CA PRO A 12 9.61 10.52 4.00
C PRO A 12 8.44 11.39 3.53
N LEU A 13 7.30 11.25 4.19
CA LEU A 13 6.18 12.17 3.98
C LEU A 13 6.59 13.60 4.33
N ASN A 14 6.21 14.56 3.49
CA ASN A 14 6.35 15.97 3.87
C ASN A 14 5.39 16.31 5.01
N LEU A 15 5.68 17.39 5.73
CA LEU A 15 4.93 17.80 6.92
C LEU A 15 3.43 18.01 6.66
N THR A 16 3.06 18.53 5.49
CA THR A 16 1.66 18.76 5.13
C THR A 16 0.91 17.44 4.96
N ALA A 17 1.45 16.53 4.15
CA ALA A 17 0.86 15.21 3.93
C ALA A 17 0.80 14.40 5.23
N ARG A 18 1.87 14.44 6.04
CA ARG A 18 1.91 13.77 7.33
C ARG A 18 0.80 14.26 8.26
N LYS A 19 0.63 15.57 8.41
CA LYS A 19 -0.44 16.14 9.27
C LYS A 19 -1.83 15.76 8.80
N GLU A 20 -2.06 15.75 7.50
CA GLU A 20 -3.34 15.36 6.92
C GLU A 20 -3.65 13.88 7.22
N LEU A 21 -2.67 13.00 7.00
CA LEU A 21 -2.80 11.56 7.27
C LEU A 21 -2.91 11.26 8.76
N GLU A 22 -2.25 12.00 9.64
CA GLU A 22 -2.40 11.90 11.11
C GLU A 22 -3.79 12.36 11.58
N GLY A 23 -4.51 13.15 10.78
CA GLY A 23 -5.93 13.47 11.02
C GLY A 23 -6.89 12.34 10.67
N ILE A 24 -6.45 11.37 9.85
CA ILE A 24 -7.27 10.25 9.35
C ILE A 24 -6.90 8.94 10.05
N HIS A 25 -5.60 8.71 10.25
CA HIS A 25 -5.06 7.48 10.82
C HIS A 25 -4.51 7.68 12.22
N THR A 26 -4.70 6.67 13.08
CA THR A 26 -4.16 6.70 14.45
C THR A 26 -2.63 6.66 14.46
N LYS A 27 -2.02 5.99 13.48
CA LYS A 27 -0.57 5.89 13.33
C LYS A 27 -0.16 6.16 11.88
N VAL A 28 0.87 6.99 11.71
CA VAL A 28 1.51 7.24 10.40
C VAL A 28 2.99 6.90 10.51
N ILE A 29 3.39 5.85 9.80
CA ILE A 29 4.72 5.24 9.87
C ILE A 29 5.44 5.46 8.55
N ASP A 30 6.59 6.14 8.59
CA ASP A 30 7.50 6.20 7.45
C ASP A 30 8.47 5.01 7.54
N VAL A 31 8.43 4.16 6.53
CA VAL A 31 9.37 3.06 6.40
C VAL A 31 10.67 3.61 5.80
N ARG A 32 11.81 3.21 6.36
CA ARG A 32 13.10 3.57 5.77
C ARG A 32 13.19 3.00 4.35
N PRO A 33 13.94 3.62 3.43
CA PRO A 33 14.16 3.05 2.10
C PRO A 33 14.61 1.59 2.23
N VAL A 34 13.88 0.69 1.55
CA VAL A 34 14.22 -0.72 1.50
C VAL A 34 14.70 -1.02 0.09
N GLU A 35 15.95 -1.47 -0.02
CA GLU A 35 16.44 -2.07 -1.24
C GLU A 35 15.99 -3.53 -1.25
N ILE A 36 15.24 -3.93 -2.29
CA ILE A 36 14.81 -5.30 -2.51
C ILE A 36 15.62 -5.88 -3.66
N SER A 37 16.24 -7.03 -3.43
CA SER A 37 16.87 -7.84 -4.47
C SER A 37 15.90 -8.90 -4.96
N PHE A 38 15.61 -8.93 -6.27
CA PHE A 38 14.75 -9.94 -6.89
C PHE A 38 15.47 -11.25 -7.20
N ASP A 39 16.80 -11.26 -7.09
CA ASP A 39 17.63 -12.45 -7.26
C ASP A 39 17.79 -13.25 -5.95
N GLU A 40 17.31 -12.69 -4.84
CA GLU A 40 17.34 -13.29 -3.51
C GLU A 40 15.94 -13.76 -3.06
N ASP A 41 15.85 -14.34 -1.86
CA ASP A 41 14.59 -14.75 -1.26
C ASP A 41 13.72 -13.52 -0.92
N ILE A 42 12.78 -13.21 -1.81
CA ILE A 42 11.88 -12.06 -1.69
C ILE A 42 10.94 -12.20 -0.49
N GLU A 43 10.45 -13.41 -0.19
CA GLU A 43 9.53 -13.62 0.93
C GLU A 43 10.22 -13.31 2.25
N LYS A 44 11.46 -13.78 2.42
CA LYS A 44 12.27 -13.47 3.60
C LYS A 44 12.53 -11.97 3.74
N GLN A 45 12.86 -11.28 2.65
CA GLN A 45 13.08 -9.82 2.66
C GLN A 45 11.81 -9.07 3.08
N ILE A 46 10.64 -9.43 2.54
CA ILE A 46 9.36 -8.82 2.92
C ILE A 46 9.02 -9.12 4.37
N SER A 47 9.19 -10.37 4.82
CA SER A 47 8.96 -10.76 6.22
C SER A 47 9.83 -9.96 7.19
N GLN A 48 11.11 -9.74 6.87
CA GLN A 48 12.02 -8.93 7.67
C GLN A 48 11.60 -7.47 7.70
N LEU A 49 11.20 -6.92 6.55
CA LEU A 49 10.65 -5.57 6.45
C LEU A 49 9.43 -5.40 7.36
N ILE A 50 8.44 -6.29 7.26
CA ILE A 50 7.23 -6.20 8.08
C ILE A 50 7.55 -6.36 9.56
N SER A 51 8.45 -7.27 9.93
CA SER A 51 8.88 -7.48 11.31
C SER A 51 9.66 -6.30 11.90
N SER A 52 10.25 -5.44 11.05
CA SER A 52 10.96 -4.24 11.50
C SER A 52 10.04 -3.07 11.88
N LEU A 53 8.76 -3.15 11.54
CA LEU A 53 7.81 -2.08 11.80
C LEU A 53 7.52 -1.93 13.30
N PRO A 54 7.27 -0.71 13.80
CA PRO A 54 6.92 -0.46 15.20
C PRO A 54 5.50 -0.91 15.57
N ILE A 55 4.86 -1.70 14.71
CA ILE A 55 3.53 -2.25 14.87
C ILE A 55 3.50 -3.69 14.36
N ARG A 56 2.64 -4.50 14.96
CA ARG A 56 2.34 -5.84 14.46
C ARG A 56 1.25 -5.75 13.40
N ILE A 57 1.46 -6.40 12.26
CA ILE A 57 0.45 -6.54 11.20
C ILE A 57 -0.18 -7.92 11.32
N ASP A 58 -1.38 -7.99 11.90
CA ASP A 58 -2.10 -9.25 12.17
C ASP A 58 -3.62 -9.17 11.93
N GLY A 59 -4.09 -8.10 11.27
CA GLY A 59 -5.51 -7.90 10.97
C GLY A 59 -6.35 -7.38 12.15
N SER A 60 -5.74 -7.09 13.30
CA SER A 60 -6.46 -6.50 14.45
C SER A 60 -6.91 -5.05 14.22
N PHE A 61 -6.40 -4.38 13.19
CA PHE A 61 -6.77 -3.02 12.80
C PHE A 61 -6.61 -2.80 11.29
N SER A 62 -7.26 -1.74 10.79
CA SER A 62 -7.18 -1.38 9.37
C SER A 62 -5.77 -0.91 9.00
N ILE A 63 -5.23 -1.47 7.92
CA ILE A 63 -3.94 -1.12 7.34
C ILE A 63 -4.17 -0.39 6.01
N THR A 64 -3.69 0.84 5.93
CA THR A 64 -3.53 1.59 4.69
C THR A 64 -2.04 1.65 4.35
N ILE A 65 -1.68 1.46 3.08
CA ILE A 65 -0.29 1.60 2.63
C ILE A 65 -0.16 2.66 1.55
N ILE A 66 0.95 3.38 1.57
CA ILE A 66 1.46 4.04 0.37
C ILE A 66 2.48 3.07 -0.23
N PRO A 67 2.21 2.47 -1.40
CA PRO A 67 3.04 1.42 -1.96
C PRO A 67 4.43 1.95 -2.37
N PRO A 68 5.43 1.07 -2.49
CA PRO A 68 6.72 1.43 -3.08
C PRO A 68 6.55 1.82 -4.55
N GLY A 69 7.45 2.68 -5.05
CA GLY A 69 7.42 3.14 -6.44
C GLY A 69 7.67 2.03 -7.47
N GLN A 70 8.30 0.92 -7.07
CA GLN A 70 8.55 -0.21 -7.94
C GLN A 70 7.32 -1.13 -8.00
N ALA A 71 6.71 -1.24 -9.18
CA ALA A 71 5.45 -1.97 -9.40
C ALA A 71 5.48 -3.44 -8.95
N THR A 72 6.54 -4.19 -9.28
CA THR A 72 6.68 -5.60 -8.89
C THR A 72 6.76 -5.74 -7.37
N PHE A 73 7.54 -4.89 -6.71
CA PHE A 73 7.62 -4.93 -5.24
C PHE A 73 6.28 -4.55 -4.61
N ALA A 74 5.61 -3.53 -5.13
CA ALA A 74 4.31 -3.08 -4.62
C ALA A 74 3.27 -4.22 -4.61
N ILE A 75 3.16 -4.97 -5.71
CA ILE A 75 2.17 -6.05 -5.79
C ILE A 75 2.53 -7.25 -4.90
N LEU A 76 3.83 -7.58 -4.76
CA LEU A 76 4.27 -8.63 -3.85
C LEU A 76 3.98 -8.25 -2.39
N LEU A 77 4.27 -7.00 -2.01
CA LEU A 77 3.98 -6.49 -0.67
C LEU A 77 2.48 -6.51 -0.37
N VAL A 78 1.64 -6.02 -1.29
CA VAL A 78 0.17 -6.06 -1.14
C VAL A 78 -0.33 -7.49 -0.97
N SER A 79 0.19 -8.43 -1.75
CA SER A 79 -0.20 -9.84 -1.69
C SER A 79 0.23 -10.50 -0.38
N TYR A 80 1.45 -10.18 0.09
CA TYR A 80 1.97 -10.67 1.36
C TYR A 80 1.13 -10.15 2.54
N LEU A 81 0.84 -8.85 2.56
CA LEU A 81 -0.01 -8.23 3.57
C LEU A 81 -1.40 -8.85 3.58
N HIS A 82 -1.98 -9.13 2.40
CA HIS A 82 -3.25 -9.83 2.30
C HIS A 82 -3.22 -11.22 2.96
N GLY A 83 -2.12 -11.97 2.78
CA GLY A 83 -1.92 -13.25 3.47
C GLY A 83 -1.89 -13.12 4.99
N LEU A 84 -1.32 -12.03 5.52
CA LEU A 84 -1.21 -11.79 6.96
C LEU A 84 -2.53 -11.32 7.61
N ILE A 85 -3.27 -10.42 6.94
CA ILE A 85 -4.45 -9.76 7.54
C ILE A 85 -5.78 -10.37 7.07
N GLY A 86 -5.76 -11.28 6.09
CA GLY A 86 -6.93 -11.98 5.57
C GLY A 86 -7.80 -11.18 4.58
N HIS A 87 -7.40 -9.96 4.25
CA HIS A 87 -8.03 -9.11 3.24
C HIS A 87 -6.99 -8.16 2.64
N PHE A 88 -7.33 -7.45 1.57
CA PHE A 88 -6.36 -6.54 0.96
C PHE A 88 -6.18 -5.30 1.86
N PRO A 89 -4.94 -4.76 1.97
CA PRO A 89 -4.75 -3.47 2.61
C PRO A 89 -5.39 -2.36 1.75
N ASN A 90 -5.79 -1.26 2.38
CA ASN A 90 -6.18 -0.06 1.65
C ASN A 90 -4.95 0.57 1.01
N ILE A 91 -5.15 1.23 -0.13
CA ILE A 91 -4.07 1.91 -0.86
C ILE A 91 -4.29 3.41 -0.80
N CYS A 92 -3.32 4.15 -0.27
CA CYS A 92 -3.26 5.60 -0.33
C CYS A 92 -2.33 6.04 -1.46
N TYR A 93 -2.85 6.82 -2.41
CA TYR A 93 -2.04 7.45 -3.44
C TYR A 93 -1.70 8.89 -3.06
N LEU A 94 -0.47 9.28 -3.33
CA LEU A 94 -0.03 10.67 -3.24
C LEU A 94 -0.13 11.33 -4.62
N GLU A 95 -0.63 12.55 -4.67
CA GLU A 95 -0.66 13.38 -5.87
C GLU A 95 0.14 14.66 -5.66
N ARG A 96 0.79 15.11 -6.72
CA ARG A 96 1.51 16.37 -6.71
C ARG A 96 0.51 17.53 -6.81
N SER A 97 0.40 18.31 -5.74
CA SER A 97 -0.39 19.55 -5.72
C SER A 97 0.15 20.60 -6.70
N ALA A 98 -0.64 21.64 -6.96
CA ALA A 98 -0.23 22.79 -7.79
C ALA A 98 1.03 23.51 -7.27
N LYS A 99 1.37 23.35 -5.98
CA LYS A 99 2.59 23.88 -5.36
C LYS A 99 3.79 22.92 -5.48
N GLY A 100 3.64 21.81 -6.19
CA GLY A 100 4.68 20.79 -6.37
C GLY A 100 4.86 19.84 -5.18
N ILE A 101 4.02 19.94 -4.15
CA ILE A 101 4.08 19.14 -2.92
C ILE A 101 3.18 17.91 -3.07
N TYR A 102 3.66 16.73 -2.70
CA TYR A 102 2.84 15.51 -2.68
C TYR A 102 1.85 15.55 -1.52
N VAL A 103 0.57 15.33 -1.80
CA VAL A 103 -0.52 15.29 -0.81
C VAL A 103 -1.33 14.01 -1.02
N PRO A 104 -1.96 13.46 0.04
CA PRO A 104 -2.88 12.34 -0.10
C PRO A 104 -4.02 12.71 -1.06
N LYS A 105 -4.33 11.84 -2.03
CA LYS A 105 -5.42 12.06 -2.99
C LYS A 105 -6.64 11.21 -2.68
N ALA A 106 -6.43 9.93 -2.41
CA ALA A 106 -7.51 8.97 -2.28
C ALA A 106 -7.03 7.72 -1.55
N GLU A 107 -7.94 7.16 -0.75
CA GLU A 107 -7.86 5.82 -0.20
C GLU A 107 -8.75 4.90 -1.01
N TYR A 108 -8.19 3.81 -1.52
CA TYR A 108 -8.92 2.79 -2.25
C TYR A 108 -8.94 1.52 -1.44
N GLU A 109 -10.14 1.03 -1.17
CA GLU A 109 -10.35 -0.34 -0.72
C GLU A 109 -10.29 -1.25 -1.95
N ILE A 110 -9.41 -2.25 -1.92
CA ILE A 110 -9.32 -3.22 -3.00
C ILE A 110 -10.50 -4.19 -2.85
N GLN A 111 -11.50 -4.02 -3.71
CA GLN A 111 -12.68 -4.91 -3.80
C GLN A 111 -12.46 -6.00 -4.85
N PRO A 112 -12.12 -7.26 -4.46
CA PRO A 112 -11.71 -8.28 -5.43
C PRO A 112 -12.84 -8.66 -6.38
N GLN A 113 -14.09 -8.52 -5.95
CA GLN A 113 -15.26 -8.84 -6.76
C GLN A 113 -15.42 -7.88 -7.93
N ASP A 114 -15.14 -6.60 -7.71
CA ASP A 114 -15.18 -5.56 -8.73
C ASP A 114 -14.06 -5.77 -9.76
N ILE A 115 -12.86 -6.13 -9.30
CA ILE A 115 -11.73 -6.47 -10.17
C ILE A 115 -12.06 -7.69 -11.03
N ARG A 116 -12.62 -8.75 -10.44
CA ARG A 116 -13.05 -9.95 -11.18
C ARG A 116 -14.15 -9.61 -12.20
N ALA A 117 -15.11 -8.77 -11.83
CA ALA A 117 -16.18 -8.34 -12.72
C ALA A 117 -15.66 -7.49 -13.87
N ALA A 118 -14.75 -6.54 -13.61
CA ALA A 118 -14.06 -5.76 -14.62
C ALA A 118 -13.24 -6.64 -15.58
N GLY A 119 -12.47 -7.60 -15.06
CA GLY A 119 -11.71 -8.53 -15.89
C GLY A 119 -12.59 -9.43 -16.76
N ARG A 120 -13.76 -9.86 -16.25
CA ARG A 120 -14.76 -10.58 -17.06
C ARG A 120 -15.27 -9.71 -18.21
N ARG A 121 -15.63 -8.45 -17.94
CA ARG A 121 -16.10 -7.48 -18.95
C ARG A 121 -15.06 -7.21 -20.04
N PHE A 122 -13.80 -7.05 -19.64
CA PHE A 122 -12.70 -6.79 -20.57
C PHE A 122 -12.48 -7.97 -21.54
N ARG A 123 -12.53 -9.21 -21.04
CA ARG A 123 -12.40 -10.40 -21.90
C ARG A 123 -13.57 -10.55 -22.87
N SER A 124 -14.80 -10.26 -22.42
CA SER A 124 -15.96 -10.31 -23.33
C SER A 124 -15.84 -9.25 -24.43
N SER A 125 -15.37 -8.04 -24.15
CA SER A 125 -15.22 -6.99 -25.17
C SER A 125 -14.08 -7.22 -26.18
N GLN A 126 -13.14 -8.12 -25.87
CA GLN A 126 -12.04 -8.49 -26.78
C GLN A 126 -12.44 -9.61 -27.76
N ASN A 127 -13.51 -10.35 -27.46
CA ASN A 127 -14.01 -11.46 -28.29
C ASN A 127 -15.03 -11.00 -29.36
N ASP A 128 -15.40 -9.72 -29.39
CA ASP A 128 -16.34 -9.12 -30.35
C ASP A 128 -15.62 -8.44 -31.54
N ILE A 129 -14.35 -8.76 -31.79
CA ILE A 129 -13.54 -8.28 -32.94
C ILE A 129 -13.13 -9.46 -33.81
#